data_AF-A0A2H8TIA4-F1
#
_entry.id   AF-A0A2H8TIA4-F1
#
_cell.length_a   1.000
_cell.length_b   1.000
_cell.length_c   1.000
_cell.angle_alpha   90.00
_cell.angle_beta   90.00
_cell.angle_gamma   90.00
#
_symmetry.space_group_name_H-M   'P 1'
#
loop_
_entity.id
_entity.type
_entity.pdbx_description
1 polymer ?
#
loop_
_entity_poly.entity_id
_entity_poly.type
_entity_poly.pdbx_seq_one_letter_code
_entity_poly.pdbx_strand_id
1 'polypeptide(L)'
;MRFNNKEMIHISHSNPVLEGRMSYAKLSNGYATKGFKERWFRLKYNLLFYFKINGFGQVDLHQPAGVFVLENSIVRLENNMPGTLFSFSLSFKDEPDKKYIISSQSEDHVHQWIKCIQCSTYEYMRTRMTTIQKKNRGAYRKRSAFDVSGGREENWPDE
;
A
#
# COMPACT_ATOMS: atom_id res chain seq x y z
N MET A 1 19.62 -1.11 8.35
CA MET A 1 20.05 -0.77 6.97
C MET A 1 20.46 0.70 6.92
N ARG A 2 21.66 1.02 6.40
CA ARG A 2 22.08 2.41 6.15
C ARG A 2 21.56 2.81 4.76
N PHE A 3 20.48 3.59 4.71
CA PHE A 3 19.94 4.08 3.44
C PHE A 3 20.64 5.37 3.02
N ASN A 4 20.95 5.51 1.73
CA ASN A 4 21.48 6.73 1.16
C ASN A 4 20.36 7.78 1.08
N ASN A 5 20.51 8.88 1.81
CA ASN A 5 19.47 9.91 1.92
C ASN A 5 19.12 10.54 0.56
N LYS A 6 20.08 10.57 -0.39
CA LYS A 6 19.86 11.09 -1.76
C LYS A 6 18.92 10.20 -2.57
N GLU A 7 19.06 8.89 -2.47
CA GLU A 7 18.21 7.94 -3.17
C GLU A 7 16.77 7.97 -2.63
N MET A 8 16.62 8.14 -1.32
CA MET A 8 15.30 8.26 -0.68
C MET A 8 14.52 9.48 -1.18
N ILE A 9 15.20 10.62 -1.33
CA ILE A 9 14.60 11.83 -1.90
C ILE A 9 14.17 11.57 -3.34
N HIS A 10 15.07 11.01 -4.16
CA HIS A 10 14.78 10.71 -5.56
C HIS A 10 13.58 9.77 -5.72
N ILE A 11 13.54 8.68 -4.95
CA ILE A 11 12.42 7.71 -4.98
C ILE A 11 11.11 8.40 -4.56
N SER A 12 11.15 9.28 -3.55
CA SER A 12 9.96 9.99 -3.04
C SER A 12 9.33 10.96 -4.05
N HIS A 13 10.10 11.42 -5.04
CA HIS A 13 9.63 12.33 -6.10
C HIS A 13 9.09 11.62 -7.34
N SER A 14 9.43 10.35 -7.51
CA SER A 14 8.96 9.56 -8.64
C SER A 14 7.47 9.21 -8.51
N ASN A 15 6.78 8.91 -9.64
CA ASN A 15 5.33 8.72 -9.67
C ASN A 15 4.82 7.76 -8.57
N PRO A 16 3.98 8.24 -7.64
CA PRO A 16 3.44 7.41 -6.57
C PRO A 16 2.35 6.47 -7.09
N VAL A 17 2.14 5.35 -6.39
CA VAL A 17 0.98 4.47 -6.60
C VAL A 17 -0.29 5.15 -6.07
N LEU A 18 -0.16 5.83 -4.93
CA LEU A 18 -1.23 6.58 -4.28
C LEU A 18 -0.62 7.73 -3.51
N GLU A 19 -1.27 8.89 -3.55
CA GLU A 19 -0.89 10.03 -2.73
C GLU A 19 -2.12 10.79 -2.22
N GLY A 20 -1.96 11.52 -1.12
CA GLY A 20 -3.04 12.34 -0.58
C GLY A 20 -2.78 12.86 0.83
N ARG A 21 -3.63 13.79 1.25
CA ARG A 21 -3.63 14.37 2.60
C ARG A 21 -4.29 13.40 3.58
N MET A 22 -3.61 13.12 4.69
CA MET A 22 -4.14 12.28 5.76
C MET A 22 -3.69 12.82 7.12
N SER A 23 -4.45 12.49 8.15
CA SER A 23 -4.08 12.77 9.53
C SER A 23 -3.44 11.53 10.15
N TYR A 24 -2.36 11.70 10.90
CA TYR A 24 -1.70 10.58 11.59
C TYR A 24 -1.36 10.91 13.04
N ALA A 25 -1.50 9.92 13.90
CA ALA A 25 -1.05 9.95 15.28
C ALA A 25 -0.20 8.72 15.58
N LYS A 26 0.84 8.91 16.39
CA LYS A 26 1.64 7.79 16.90
C LYS A 26 1.13 7.43 18.29
N LEU A 27 0.85 6.15 18.48
CA LEU A 27 0.53 5.55 19.76
C LEU A 27 1.73 4.72 20.22
N SER A 28 2.06 4.85 21.49
CA SER A 28 3.05 4.04 22.20
C SER A 28 2.36 3.44 23.42
N ASN A 29 2.38 2.12 23.56
CA ASN A 29 1.72 1.40 24.66
C ASN A 29 0.21 1.74 24.76
N GLY A 30 -0.44 1.98 23.62
CA GLY A 30 -1.86 2.36 23.55
C GLY A 30 -2.17 3.85 23.75
N TYR A 31 -1.20 4.66 24.17
CA TYR A 31 -1.39 6.10 24.42
C TYR A 31 -0.80 6.95 23.29
N ALA A 32 -1.52 8.00 22.88
CA ALA A 32 -1.05 8.93 21.86
C ALA A 32 0.19 9.69 22.38
N THR A 33 1.34 9.49 21.72
CA THR A 33 2.61 10.12 22.12
C THR A 33 2.64 11.60 21.74
N LYS A 34 2.00 11.93 20.60
CA LYS A 34 1.76 13.27 20.09
C LYS A 34 0.39 13.23 19.43
N GLY A 35 -0.42 14.28 19.58
CA GLY A 35 -1.74 14.38 18.95
C GLY A 35 -1.69 14.23 17.42
N PHE A 36 -2.87 14.15 16.80
CA PHE A 36 -3.02 14.00 15.36
C PHE A 36 -2.36 15.14 14.59
N LYS A 37 -1.66 14.79 13.51
CA LYS A 37 -0.97 15.74 12.64
C LYS A 37 -1.35 15.47 11.20
N GLU A 38 -1.58 16.53 10.45
CA GLU A 38 -1.83 16.39 9.01
C GLU A 38 -0.51 16.30 8.23
N ARG A 39 -0.46 15.37 7.29
CA ARG A 39 0.68 15.14 6.41
C ARG A 39 0.20 14.76 5.02
N TRP A 40 1.05 15.02 4.03
CA TRP A 40 0.87 14.47 2.70
C TRP A 40 1.57 13.14 2.62
N PHE A 41 0.84 12.07 2.32
CA PHE A 41 1.39 10.72 2.19
C PHE A 41 1.60 10.37 0.73
N ARG A 42 2.69 9.65 0.43
CA ARG A 42 2.99 9.07 -0.88
C ARG A 42 3.40 7.63 -0.73
N LEU A 43 2.67 6.72 -1.36
CA LEU A 43 3.04 5.32 -1.46
C LEU A 43 3.80 5.07 -2.76
N LYS A 44 5.02 4.55 -2.63
CA LYS A 44 5.88 4.18 -3.74
C LYS A 44 6.55 2.84 -3.41
N TYR A 45 6.30 1.81 -4.21
CA TYR A 45 6.74 0.44 -3.88
C TYR A 45 6.25 0.05 -2.47
N ASN A 46 7.11 -0.52 -1.63
CA ASN A 46 6.87 -0.80 -0.22
C ASN A 46 7.25 0.36 0.72
N LEU A 47 7.39 1.58 0.19
CA LEU A 47 7.76 2.77 0.95
C LEU A 47 6.59 3.74 1.01
N LEU A 48 6.17 4.08 2.22
CA LEU A 48 5.16 5.10 2.48
C LEU A 48 5.84 6.34 3.05
N PHE A 49 6.07 7.32 2.19
CA PHE A 49 6.64 8.61 2.55
C PHE A 49 5.57 9.53 3.13
N TYR A 50 5.97 10.41 4.03
CA TYR A 50 5.10 11.51 4.47
C TYR A 50 5.86 12.84 4.49
N PHE A 51 5.17 13.89 4.06
CA PHE A 51 5.70 15.25 3.93
C PHE A 51 4.93 16.20 4.84
N LYS A 52 5.61 17.26 5.30
CA LYS A 52 4.97 18.31 6.09
C LYS A 52 4.06 19.13 5.18
N ILE A 53 2.93 19.55 5.74
CA ILE A 53 2.05 20.54 5.14
C ILE A 53 2.24 21.82 5.95
N ASN A 54 2.53 22.94 5.29
CA ASN A 54 2.67 24.23 5.96
C ASN A 54 1.29 24.84 6.30
N GLY A 55 1.28 25.96 7.03
CA GLY A 55 0.04 26.63 7.44
C GLY A 55 -0.83 27.13 6.27
N PHE A 56 -0.25 27.26 5.08
CA PHE A 56 -0.94 27.65 3.85
C PHE A 56 -1.42 26.46 3.02
N GLY A 57 -1.30 25.23 3.54
CA GLY A 57 -1.73 24.01 2.86
C GLY A 57 -0.77 23.51 1.78
N GLN A 58 0.40 24.13 1.61
CA GLN A 58 1.40 23.67 0.64
C GLN A 58 2.20 22.51 1.22
N VAL A 59 2.43 21.50 0.38
CA VAL A 59 3.23 20.34 0.72
C VAL A 59 4.71 20.66 0.51
N ASP A 60 5.51 20.49 1.56
CA ASP A 60 6.96 20.58 1.44
C ASP A 60 7.49 19.31 0.75
N LEU A 61 7.57 19.36 -0.58
CA LEU A 61 8.06 18.26 -1.40
C LEU A 61 9.59 18.22 -1.48
N HIS A 62 10.35 19.16 -0.89
CA HIS A 62 11.82 19.14 -1.02
C HIS A 62 12.43 17.88 -0.38
N GLN A 63 11.95 17.49 0.80
CA GLN A 63 12.41 16.31 1.49
C GLN A 63 11.25 15.64 2.27
N PRO A 64 11.12 14.31 2.22
CA PRO A 64 10.18 13.61 3.08
C PRO A 64 10.51 13.86 4.55
N ALA A 65 9.49 14.16 5.34
CA ALA A 65 9.62 14.30 6.79
C ALA A 65 9.92 12.95 7.46
N GLY A 66 9.56 11.86 6.80
CA GLY A 66 10.00 10.51 7.11
C GLY A 66 9.40 9.50 6.16
N VAL A 67 9.70 8.23 6.43
CA VAL A 67 9.27 7.09 5.62
C VAL A 67 8.89 5.93 6.53
N PHE A 68 7.86 5.19 6.13
CA PHE A 68 7.53 3.88 6.67
C PHE A 68 7.94 2.83 5.64
N VAL A 69 8.76 1.88 6.06
CA VAL A 69 9.09 0.69 5.27
C VAL A 69 8.01 -0.34 5.57
N LEU A 70 7.15 -0.63 4.62
CA LEU A 70 5.94 -1.44 4.81
C LEU A 70 6.20 -2.95 4.83
N GLU A 71 7.46 -3.37 4.71
CA GLU A 71 7.87 -4.74 4.95
C GLU A 71 7.51 -5.13 6.40
N ASN A 72 6.87 -6.29 6.57
CA ASN A 72 6.36 -6.76 7.87
C ASN A 72 5.32 -5.83 8.53
N SER A 73 4.71 -4.91 7.78
CA SER A 73 3.63 -4.08 8.29
C SER A 73 2.32 -4.87 8.43
N ILE A 74 1.53 -4.48 9.42
CA ILE A 74 0.19 -4.99 9.67
C ILE A 74 -0.75 -3.79 9.59
N VAL A 75 -1.71 -3.85 8.66
CA VAL A 75 -2.72 -2.82 8.48
C VAL A 75 -4.09 -3.35 8.89
N ARG A 76 -4.82 -2.61 9.71
CA ARG A 76 -6.17 -2.97 10.15
C ARG A 76 -7.09 -1.76 10.09
N LEU A 77 -8.32 -1.98 9.65
CA LEU A 77 -9.37 -0.97 9.74
C LEU A 77 -9.76 -0.74 11.21
N GLU A 78 -9.99 0.52 11.58
CA GLU A 78 -10.35 0.91 12.96
C GLU A 78 -11.70 1.65 12.91
N ASN A 79 -12.77 0.97 13.33
CA ASN A 79 -14.14 1.51 13.28
C ASN A 79 -14.56 2.21 14.59
N ASN A 80 -13.85 1.96 15.69
CA ASN A 80 -14.32 2.30 17.04
C ASN A 80 -13.36 3.23 17.82
N MET A 81 -12.55 4.03 17.12
CA MET A 81 -11.65 4.98 17.78
C MET A 81 -12.36 6.30 18.08
N PRO A 82 -12.49 6.70 19.36
CA PRO A 82 -13.17 7.94 19.74
C PRO A 82 -12.48 9.15 19.10
N GLY A 83 -13.25 10.01 18.43
CA GLY A 83 -12.74 11.24 17.83
C GLY A 83 -12.03 11.08 16.48
N THR A 84 -12.04 9.89 15.88
CA THR A 84 -11.55 9.69 14.50
C THR A 84 -12.56 8.89 13.68
N LEU A 85 -13.04 9.51 12.61
CA LEU A 85 -13.83 8.85 11.57
C LEU A 85 -12.89 8.37 10.46
N PHE A 86 -13.26 7.27 9.81
CA PHE A 86 -12.53 6.71 8.67
C PHE A 86 -11.03 6.56 8.96
N SER A 87 -10.70 5.60 9.82
CA SER A 87 -9.33 5.39 10.27
C SER A 87 -8.87 3.96 10.12
N PHE A 88 -7.56 3.79 9.97
CA PHE A 88 -6.89 2.51 10.03
C PHE A 88 -5.65 2.61 10.89
N SER A 89 -5.19 1.47 11.37
CA SER A 89 -3.93 1.35 12.07
C SER A 89 -2.87 0.68 11.23
N LEU A 90 -1.64 1.16 11.40
CA LEU A 90 -0.42 0.61 10.84
C LEU A 90 0.50 0.26 12.01
N SER A 91 0.88 -1.00 12.13
CA SER A 91 1.89 -1.47 13.08
C SER A 91 2.92 -2.35 12.39
N PHE A 92 4.02 -2.66 13.07
CA PHE A 92 5.12 -3.45 12.51
C PHE A 92 5.41 -4.63 13.42
N LYS A 93 5.66 -5.81 12.83
CA LYS A 93 5.98 -7.03 13.62
C LYS A 93 7.22 -6.84 14.51
N ASP A 94 8.17 -6.04 14.06
CA ASP A 94 9.42 -5.77 14.79
C ASP A 94 9.25 -4.77 15.94
N GLU A 95 8.16 -3.99 15.93
CA GLU A 95 7.89 -2.95 16.92
C GLU A 95 6.42 -3.01 17.41
N PRO A 96 6.01 -4.07 18.14
CA PRO A 96 4.60 -4.31 18.49
C PRO A 96 3.99 -3.21 19.36
N ASP A 97 4.81 -2.50 20.15
CA ASP A 97 4.37 -1.44 21.06
C ASP A 97 4.04 -0.12 20.32
N LYS A 98 4.43 -0.01 19.05
CA LYS A 98 4.22 1.18 18.22
C LYS A 98 3.08 0.93 17.25
N LYS A 99 2.03 1.73 17.39
CA LYS A 99 0.88 1.73 16.49
C LYS A 99 0.72 3.13 15.91
N TYR A 100 0.49 3.24 14.61
CA TYR A 100 0.21 4.50 13.93
C TYR A 100 -1.25 4.51 13.53
N ILE A 101 -2.03 5.45 14.04
CA ILE A 101 -3.42 5.64 13.63
C ILE A 101 -3.43 6.67 12.52
N ILE A 102 -4.00 6.31 11.39
CA ILE A 102 -4.06 7.16 10.20
C ILE A 102 -5.53 7.29 9.80
N SER A 103 -6.01 8.52 9.65
CA SER A 103 -7.36 8.81 9.18
C SER A 103 -7.37 9.61 7.89
N SER A 104 -8.43 9.43 7.12
CA SER A 104 -8.63 10.08 5.83
C SER A 104 -10.00 10.76 5.76
N GLN A 105 -10.28 11.40 4.63
CA GLN A 105 -11.51 12.17 4.41
C GLN A 105 -12.77 11.32 4.21
N SER A 106 -12.63 10.05 3.85
CA SER A 106 -13.77 9.13 3.67
C SER A 106 -13.37 7.66 3.84
N GLU A 107 -14.37 6.79 4.02
CA GLU A 107 -14.20 5.34 4.13
C GLU A 107 -13.57 4.74 2.87
N ASP A 108 -14.04 5.14 1.68
CA ASP A 108 -13.49 4.68 0.40
C ASP A 108 -12.00 4.98 0.28
N HIS A 109 -11.59 6.19 0.68
CA HIS A 109 -10.18 6.56 0.68
C HIS A 109 -9.38 5.67 1.64
N VAL A 110 -9.91 5.38 2.84
CA VAL A 110 -9.25 4.48 3.79
C VAL A 110 -9.10 3.08 3.21
N HIS A 111 -10.16 2.51 2.65
CA HIS A 111 -10.13 1.19 2.04
C HIS A 111 -9.15 1.13 0.88
N GLN A 112 -9.07 2.18 0.06
CA GLN A 112 -8.08 2.30 -1.00
C GLN A 112 -6.65 2.30 -0.45
N TRP A 113 -6.39 3.10 0.60
CA TRP A 113 -5.08 3.12 1.25
C TRP A 113 -4.69 1.77 1.84
N ILE A 114 -5.59 1.13 2.58
CA ILE A 114 -5.37 -0.21 3.15
C ILE A 114 -5.03 -1.20 2.03
N LYS A 115 -5.82 -1.23 0.96
CA LYS A 115 -5.62 -2.12 -0.18
C LYS A 115 -4.26 -1.88 -0.84
N CYS A 116 -3.91 -0.64 -1.12
CA CYS A 116 -2.64 -0.29 -1.75
C CYS A 116 -1.44 -0.65 -0.86
N ILE A 117 -1.53 -0.42 0.45
CA ILE A 117 -0.47 -0.79 1.40
C ILE A 117 -0.33 -2.32 1.46
N GLN A 118 -1.42 -3.07 1.60
CA GLN A 118 -1.38 -4.53 1.57
C GLN A 118 -0.78 -5.06 0.26
N CYS A 119 -1.14 -4.47 -0.89
CA CYS A 119 -0.58 -4.83 -2.19
C CYS A 119 0.91 -4.49 -2.35
N SER A 120 1.44 -3.59 -1.51
CA SER A 120 2.85 -3.20 -1.54
C SER A 120 3.79 -4.17 -0.81
N THR A 121 3.23 -5.07 0.01
CA THR A 121 4.00 -6.07 0.76
C THR A 121 4.58 -7.15 -0.16
N TYR A 122 5.75 -7.67 0.20
CA TYR A 122 6.41 -8.75 -0.56
C TYR A 122 5.53 -9.99 -0.71
N GLU A 123 4.78 -10.36 0.33
CA GLU A 123 3.87 -11.53 0.31
C GLU A 123 2.83 -11.42 -0.82
N TYR A 124 2.27 -10.22 -1.01
CA TYR A 124 1.35 -9.96 -2.11
C TYR A 124 2.05 -10.01 -3.47
N MET A 125 3.20 -9.34 -3.62
CA MET A 125 3.94 -9.34 -4.88
C MET A 125 4.37 -10.76 -5.30
N ARG A 126 4.82 -11.58 -4.34
CA ARG A 126 5.17 -12.99 -4.55
C ARG A 126 3.96 -13.84 -4.96
N THR A 127 2.82 -13.66 -4.30
CA THR A 127 1.58 -14.38 -4.64
C THR A 127 1.09 -13.99 -6.03
N ARG A 128 1.18 -12.72 -6.39
CA ARG A 128 0.84 -12.22 -7.73
C ARG A 128 1.77 -12.78 -8.80
N MET A 129 3.09 -12.80 -8.54
CA MET A 129 4.08 -13.37 -9.45
C MET A 129 3.85 -14.86 -9.68
N THR A 130 3.62 -15.64 -8.62
CA THR A 130 3.35 -17.08 -8.74
C THR A 130 2.03 -17.37 -9.46
N THR A 131 1.00 -16.56 -9.24
CA THR A 131 -0.28 -16.65 -9.97
C THR A 131 -0.10 -16.38 -11.46
N ILE A 132 0.65 -15.33 -11.82
CA ILE A 132 0.95 -15.02 -13.23
C ILE A 132 1.76 -16.14 -13.88
N GLN A 133 2.78 -16.67 -13.21
CA GLN A 133 3.57 -17.81 -13.73
C GLN A 133 2.71 -19.05 -13.96
N LYS A 134 1.79 -19.37 -13.03
CA LYS A 134 0.83 -20.47 -13.19
C LYS A 134 -0.11 -20.24 -14.38
N LYS A 135 -0.65 -19.02 -14.53
CA LYS A 135 -1.52 -18.65 -15.67
C LYS A 135 -0.77 -18.78 -17.00
N ASN A 136 0.48 -18.32 -17.07
CA ASN A 136 1.30 -18.45 -18.27
C ASN A 136 1.58 -19.91 -18.61
N ARG A 137 1.96 -20.74 -17.63
CA ARG A 137 2.14 -22.20 -17.83
C ARG A 137 0.85 -22.88 -18.31
N GLY A 138 -0.30 -22.51 -17.74
CA GLY A 138 -1.60 -23.02 -18.19
C GLY A 138 -1.98 -22.58 -19.61
N ALA A 139 -1.67 -21.34 -19.97
CA ALA A 139 -1.90 -20.81 -21.32
C ALA A 139 -0.99 -21.47 -22.36
N TYR A 140 0.30 -21.69 -22.06
CA TYR A 140 1.21 -22.46 -22.91
C TYR A 140 0.73 -23.91 -23.08
N ARG A 141 0.24 -24.54 -22.01
CA ARG A 141 -0.27 -25.91 -22.06
C ARG A 141 -1.57 -26.04 -22.85
N LYS A 142 -2.46 -25.05 -22.79
CA LYS A 142 -3.69 -24.99 -23.61
C LYS A 142 -3.40 -24.74 -25.09
N ARG A 143 -2.44 -23.86 -25.42
CA ARG A 143 -2.00 -23.64 -26.81
C ARG A 143 -1.35 -24.89 -27.40
N SER A 144 -0.43 -25.52 -26.67
CA SER A 144 0.17 -26.79 -27.10
C SER A 144 -0.87 -27.91 -27.26
N ALA A 145 -1.89 -27.99 -26.39
CA ALA A 145 -2.96 -28.97 -26.56
C ALA A 145 -3.83 -28.67 -27.79
N PHE A 146 -4.13 -27.39 -28.07
CA PHE A 146 -4.87 -26.95 -29.26
C PHE A 146 -4.11 -27.22 -30.56
N ASP A 147 -2.79 -26.99 -30.57
CA ASP A 147 -1.90 -27.27 -31.69
C ASP A 147 -1.77 -28.80 -31.95
N VAL A 148 -1.75 -29.61 -30.89
CA VAL A 148 -1.74 -31.09 -30.98
C VAL A 148 -3.10 -31.65 -31.41
N SER A 149 -4.21 -31.02 -31.01
CA SER A 149 -5.56 -31.41 -31.44
C SER A 149 -5.96 -30.90 -32.83
N GLY A 150 -5.06 -30.20 -33.53
CA GLY A 150 -5.25 -29.84 -34.94
C GLY A 150 -6.45 -28.95 -35.23
N GLY A 151 -6.77 -27.98 -34.35
CA GLY A 151 -7.70 -26.89 -34.65
C GLY A 151 -9.07 -27.32 -35.23
N ARG A 152 -9.72 -28.34 -34.67
CA ARG A 152 -11.11 -28.67 -35.03
C ARG A 152 -12.06 -27.75 -34.26
N GLU A 153 -12.61 -26.74 -34.93
CA GLU A 153 -13.88 -26.14 -34.54
C GLU A 153 -14.96 -27.23 -34.67
N GLU A 154 -15.31 -27.87 -33.55
CA GLU A 154 -16.54 -28.66 -33.48
C GLU A 154 -17.72 -27.68 -33.38
N ASN A 155 -18.35 -27.44 -34.53
CA ASN A 155 -19.70 -26.88 -34.61
C ASN A 155 -20.64 -27.80 -33.84
N TRP A 156 -21.10 -27.33 -32.68
CA TRP A 156 -22.27 -27.88 -32.02
C TRP A 156 -23.50 -27.44 -32.81
N PRO A 157 -24.43 -28.34 -33.18
CA PRO A 157 -25.68 -27.91 -33.76
C PRO A 157 -26.51 -27.21 -32.68
N ASP A 158 -27.06 -26.05 -33.03
CA ASP A 158 -28.09 -25.39 -32.23
C ASP A 158 -29.33 -26.29 -32.19
N GLU A 159 -29.62 -26.84 -31.01
CA GLU A 159 -30.96 -27.26 -30.59
C GLU A 159 -31.33 -26.60 -29.26
#